data_AF-A0A1A9CAM8-F1
#
_entry.id   AF-A0A1A9CAM8-F1
#
_cell.length_a   1.000
_cell.length_b   1.000
_cell.length_c   1.000
_cell.angle_alpha   90.00
_cell.angle_beta   90.00
_cell.angle_gamma   90.00
#
_symmetry.space_group_name_H-M   'P 1'
#
loop_
_entity.id
_entity.type
_entity.pdbx_description
1 polymer ?
#
loop_
_entity_poly.entity_id
_entity_poly.type
_entity_poly.pdbx_seq_one_letter_code
_entity_poly.pdbx_strand_id
1 'polypeptide(L)'
;MSQVLYGERSWNPLARTVELTGDRLRRGGRVTPLGELNLAAMADAYLRGRWLGGGGTERPLDGLAEAAGNVPVTRVTGTATPVKARRAAEFARALGELAVRGCGGPEQVAALAARAGAEGVPLWMARRTVPGPAGPVTVAVDRRLVRVDVWDPHTPAVRIRAPHGFRPDAADPDKGLCVTVGEATAELELRKERRKSKSSVELRLPTTRWVLRRENATSSRLLRDERRVALLTRPPRRPAREPGTVLAPLAPVRYESPDPLDAVMAHVFAVTFGIGDTTGTARFRPAPYPANTSGGEPLAPDTDWGRPWFSNLGSGGDDNERGGGDGWGADGGDGGDSGGGGHGGGGDFGGGDGGGGDSGGGD
;
A
#
# COMPACT_ATOMS: atom_id res chain seq x y z
N MET A 1 33.64 -10.07 9.68
CA MET A 1 32.70 -9.53 10.69
C MET A 1 32.36 -8.11 10.27
N SER A 2 31.06 -7.78 10.14
CA SER A 2 30.65 -6.42 9.78
C SER A 2 30.82 -5.48 10.98
N GLN A 3 31.31 -4.26 10.72
CA GLN A 3 31.49 -3.24 11.75
C GLN A 3 30.14 -2.85 12.35
N VAL A 4 30.06 -2.82 13.69
CA VAL A 4 28.89 -2.32 14.42
C VAL A 4 28.91 -0.80 14.38
N LEU A 5 27.87 -0.20 13.81
CA LEU A 5 27.71 1.24 13.63
C LEU A 5 26.87 1.85 14.76
N TYR A 6 25.93 1.08 15.29
CA TYR A 6 25.18 1.38 16.51
C TYR A 6 24.89 0.07 17.23
N GLY A 7 25.03 0.05 18.55
CA GLY A 7 24.74 -1.15 19.33
C GLY A 7 24.36 -0.81 20.77
N GLU A 8 23.29 -1.44 21.25
CA GLU A 8 22.87 -1.34 22.64
C GLU A 8 23.38 -2.52 23.46
N ARG A 9 23.96 -2.22 24.63
CA ARG A 9 24.40 -3.24 25.57
C ARG A 9 23.31 -3.52 26.61
N SER A 10 23.10 -4.79 26.93
CA SER A 10 22.21 -5.22 28.00
C SER A 10 22.78 -6.44 28.68
N TRP A 11 22.75 -6.45 30.02
CA TRP A 11 23.08 -7.62 30.83
C TRP A 11 21.94 -8.65 30.87
N ASN A 12 20.72 -8.25 30.48
CA ASN A 12 19.59 -9.16 30.30
C ASN A 12 19.63 -9.77 28.89
N PRO A 13 19.77 -11.11 28.74
CA PRO A 13 19.81 -11.78 27.44
C PRO A 13 18.48 -11.73 26.67
N LEU A 14 17.37 -11.43 27.35
CA LEU A 14 16.04 -11.27 26.74
C LEU A 14 15.73 -9.81 26.35
N ALA A 15 16.65 -8.88 26.62
CA ALA A 15 16.42 -7.49 26.29
C ALA A 15 16.31 -7.30 24.77
N ARG A 16 15.27 -6.58 24.35
CA ARG A 16 15.08 -6.21 22.95
C ARG A 16 16.02 -5.04 22.62
N THR A 17 17.28 -5.34 22.35
CA THR A 17 18.28 -4.35 21.96
C THR A 17 18.22 -4.05 20.47
N VAL A 18 18.70 -2.88 20.10
CA VAL A 18 18.92 -2.47 18.71
C VAL A 18 20.40 -2.54 18.36
N GLU A 19 20.70 -3.11 17.21
CA GLU A 19 22.05 -3.17 16.63
C GLU A 19 21.97 -2.88 15.14
N LEU A 20 22.81 -1.98 14.67
CA LEU A 20 22.99 -1.62 13.27
C LEU A 20 24.42 -1.96 12.85
N THR A 21 24.55 -2.70 11.76
CA THR A 21 25.81 -2.99 11.09
C THR A 21 25.76 -2.53 9.64
N GLY A 22 26.87 -2.65 8.92
CA GLY A 22 26.92 -2.34 7.49
C GLY A 22 26.09 -3.26 6.57
N ASP A 23 25.50 -4.34 7.10
CA ASP A 23 24.74 -5.35 6.33
C ASP A 23 23.30 -5.56 6.82
N ARG A 24 22.98 -5.20 8.06
CA ARG A 24 21.68 -5.49 8.67
C ARG A 24 21.31 -4.54 9.81
N LEU A 25 20.01 -4.50 10.08
CA LEU A 25 19.42 -3.94 11.29
C LEU A 25 18.83 -5.08 12.13
N ARG A 26 19.25 -5.21 13.37
CA ARG A 26 18.66 -6.10 14.37
C ARG A 26 17.86 -5.28 15.38
N ARG A 27 16.61 -5.66 15.64
CA ARG A 27 15.74 -5.09 16.68
C ARG A 27 15.07 -6.20 17.49
N GLY A 28 15.49 -6.39 18.73
CA GLY A 28 15.10 -7.55 19.54
C GLY A 28 15.36 -8.87 18.80
N GLY A 29 14.36 -9.74 18.72
CA GLY A 29 14.48 -11.06 18.05
C GLY A 29 14.45 -11.02 16.52
N ARG A 30 14.50 -9.84 15.90
CA ARG A 30 14.27 -9.66 14.47
C ARG A 30 15.47 -9.06 13.77
N VAL A 31 15.82 -9.62 12.62
CA VAL A 31 16.91 -9.15 11.75
C VAL A 31 16.32 -8.75 10.40
N THR A 32 16.73 -7.60 9.88
CA THR A 32 16.33 -7.08 8.58
C THR A 32 17.60 -6.71 7.79
N PRO A 33 17.88 -7.36 6.65
CA PRO A 33 18.98 -6.98 5.78
C PRO A 33 18.85 -5.53 5.32
N LEU A 34 19.97 -4.82 5.12
CA LEU A 34 19.91 -3.43 4.64
C LEU A 34 19.28 -3.30 3.26
N GLY A 35 19.41 -4.31 2.40
CA GLY A 35 18.76 -4.33 1.08
C GLY A 35 17.22 -4.36 1.14
N GLU A 36 16.64 -4.66 2.29
CA GLU A 36 15.19 -4.57 2.50
C GLU A 36 14.74 -3.21 3.05
N LEU A 37 15.68 -2.34 3.42
CA LEU A 37 15.42 -0.98 3.87
C LEU A 37 15.41 -0.02 2.68
N ASN A 38 14.53 0.98 2.73
CA ASN A 38 14.51 2.04 1.72
C ASN A 38 15.59 3.09 2.04
N LEU A 39 16.85 2.73 1.77
CA LEU A 39 18.00 3.59 2.05
C LEU A 39 17.91 4.92 1.30
N ALA A 40 17.46 4.91 0.05
CA ALA A 40 17.34 6.13 -0.75
C ALA A 40 16.42 7.16 -0.10
N ALA A 41 15.23 6.73 0.37
CA ALA A 41 14.28 7.62 1.02
C ALA A 41 14.79 8.15 2.38
N MET A 42 15.43 7.31 3.18
CA MET A 42 15.99 7.73 4.47
C MET A 42 17.21 8.64 4.30
N ALA A 43 18.07 8.37 3.31
CA ALA A 43 19.24 9.18 3.00
C ALA A 43 18.84 10.58 2.51
N ASP A 44 17.84 10.67 1.63
CA ASP A 44 17.32 11.96 1.15
C ASP A 44 16.79 12.82 2.31
N ALA A 45 15.93 12.25 3.16
CA ALA A 45 15.43 12.95 4.35
C ALA A 45 16.57 13.39 5.28
N TYR A 46 17.52 12.50 5.54
CA TYR A 46 18.67 12.77 6.39
C TYR A 46 19.52 13.94 5.88
N LEU A 47 19.84 13.96 4.58
CA LEU A 47 20.62 15.05 3.97
C LEU A 47 19.88 16.39 4.01
N ARG A 48 18.55 16.40 4.08
CA ARG A 48 17.72 17.60 4.27
C ARG A 48 17.57 18.01 5.74
N GLY A 49 18.30 17.37 6.67
CA GLY A 49 18.21 17.63 8.11
C GLY A 49 16.89 17.14 8.71
N ARG A 50 16.24 16.15 8.07
CA ARG A 50 14.95 15.59 8.49
C ARG A 50 15.07 14.08 8.74
N TRP A 51 14.06 13.51 9.36
CA TRP A 51 13.89 12.07 9.47
C TRP A 51 12.51 11.63 9.00
N LEU A 52 12.50 10.64 8.12
CA LEU A 52 11.31 10.07 7.49
C LEU A 52 10.51 9.22 8.48
N GLY A 53 9.20 9.44 8.52
CA GLY A 53 8.21 8.69 9.28
C GLY A 53 7.19 7.99 8.40
N GLY A 54 6.11 7.51 9.04
CA GLY A 54 4.99 6.86 8.34
C GLY A 54 4.30 7.78 7.33
N GLY A 55 3.92 7.24 6.17
CA GLY A 55 3.14 7.95 5.16
C GLY A 55 3.83 9.17 4.56
N GLY A 56 5.17 9.20 4.58
CA GLY A 56 5.96 10.32 4.05
C GLY A 56 6.06 11.53 4.99
N THR A 57 5.60 11.42 6.24
CA THR A 57 5.79 12.47 7.25
C THR A 57 7.26 12.65 7.57
N GLU A 58 7.65 13.85 7.98
CA GLU A 58 9.04 14.16 8.31
C GLU A 58 9.13 15.04 9.55
N ARG A 59 10.17 14.82 10.35
CA ARG A 59 10.50 15.67 11.49
C ARG A 59 11.94 16.19 11.41
N PRO A 60 12.23 17.38 11.96
CA PRO A 60 13.61 17.83 12.13
C PRO A 60 14.47 16.78 12.83
N LEU A 61 15.68 16.53 12.32
CA LEU A 61 16.60 15.53 12.86
C LEU A 61 17.13 15.94 14.25
N ASP A 62 17.32 17.24 14.47
CA ASP A 62 17.70 17.86 15.75
C ASP A 62 16.57 17.78 16.80
N GLY A 63 15.32 17.61 16.36
CA GLY A 63 14.17 17.38 17.23
C GLY A 63 14.04 15.94 17.76
N LEU A 64 14.92 15.01 17.37
CA LEU A 64 14.92 13.65 17.89
C LEU A 64 15.51 13.58 19.30
N ALA A 65 14.92 12.72 20.14
CA ALA A 65 15.38 12.55 21.51
C ALA A 65 16.83 12.01 21.56
N GLU A 66 17.69 12.67 22.33
CA GLU A 66 19.01 12.12 22.66
C GLU A 66 18.92 10.88 23.55
N ALA A 67 17.82 10.77 24.32
CA ALA A 67 17.47 9.61 25.14
C ALA A 67 16.68 8.55 24.34
N ALA A 68 16.03 7.64 25.06
CA ALA A 68 15.25 6.58 24.45
C ALA A 68 14.05 7.15 23.68
N GLY A 69 13.86 6.67 22.45
CA GLY A 69 12.82 7.20 21.56
C GLY A 69 12.49 6.26 20.40
N ASN A 70 11.41 6.59 19.69
CA ASN A 70 11.00 5.90 18.48
C ASN A 70 11.64 6.57 17.27
N VAL A 71 12.39 5.79 16.48
CA VAL A 71 12.92 6.20 15.17
C VAL A 71 12.25 5.33 14.10
N PRO A 72 11.36 5.89 13.27
CA PRO A 72 10.77 5.13 12.17
C PRO A 72 11.84 4.63 11.20
N VAL A 73 11.72 3.38 10.78
CA VAL A 73 12.55 2.78 9.74
C VAL A 73 11.66 2.31 8.61
N THR A 74 11.96 2.76 7.40
CA THR A 74 11.18 2.51 6.18
C THR A 74 11.80 1.38 5.37
N ARG A 75 10.98 0.41 4.98
CA ARG A 75 11.36 -0.70 4.11
C ARG A 75 11.14 -0.36 2.64
N VAL A 76 11.75 -1.08 1.71
CA VAL A 76 11.56 -0.87 0.25
C VAL A 76 10.10 -1.08 -0.20
N THR A 77 9.27 -1.70 0.63
CA THR A 77 7.82 -1.82 0.47
C THR A 77 7.06 -0.52 0.72
N GLY A 78 7.72 0.50 1.26
CA GLY A 78 7.11 1.74 1.76
C GLY A 78 6.53 1.59 3.17
N THR A 79 6.65 0.42 3.79
CA THR A 79 6.23 0.24 5.17
C THR A 79 7.20 0.92 6.12
N ALA A 80 6.70 1.77 7.02
CA ALA A 80 7.49 2.37 8.10
C ALA A 80 7.12 1.71 9.44
N THR A 81 8.12 1.36 10.24
CA THR A 81 7.88 0.82 11.59
C THR A 81 8.82 1.46 12.61
N PRO A 82 8.34 1.84 13.81
CA PRO A 82 9.18 2.48 14.81
C PRO A 82 10.18 1.49 15.40
N VAL A 83 11.46 1.90 15.43
CA VAL A 83 12.52 1.24 16.18
C VAL A 83 12.69 1.99 17.50
N LYS A 84 12.56 1.27 18.62
CA LYS A 84 12.77 1.80 19.96
C LYS A 84 14.26 1.76 20.27
N ALA A 85 14.96 2.86 19.99
CA ALA A 85 16.37 3.01 20.29
C ALA A 85 16.55 3.71 21.63
N ARG A 86 17.53 3.26 22.44
CA ARG A 86 17.91 3.91 23.71
C ARG A 86 18.56 5.27 23.52
N ARG A 87 19.15 5.51 22.35
CA ARG A 87 19.74 6.79 21.94
C ARG A 87 19.22 7.09 20.53
N ALA A 88 18.03 7.68 20.45
CA ALA A 88 17.29 7.79 19.20
C ALA A 88 18.01 8.70 18.18
N ALA A 89 18.52 9.85 18.62
CA ALA A 89 19.28 10.74 17.76
C ALA A 89 20.57 10.09 17.21
N GLU A 90 21.35 9.40 18.05
CA GLU A 90 22.55 8.66 17.61
C GLU A 90 22.20 7.55 16.61
N PHE A 91 21.16 6.77 16.87
CA PHE A 91 20.70 5.71 15.96
C PHE A 91 20.27 6.28 14.59
N ALA A 92 19.48 7.36 14.58
CA ALA A 92 19.04 8.01 13.35
C ALA A 92 20.21 8.56 12.53
N ARG A 93 21.18 9.23 13.18
CA ARG A 93 22.41 9.71 12.52
C ARG A 93 23.20 8.55 11.91
N ALA A 94 23.46 7.49 12.69
CA ALA A 94 24.22 6.33 12.21
C ALA A 94 23.55 5.64 11.01
N LEU A 95 22.22 5.48 11.05
CA LEU A 95 21.46 4.90 9.94
C LEU A 95 21.40 5.84 8.72
N GLY A 96 21.26 7.15 8.93
CA GLY A 96 21.28 8.15 7.86
C GLY A 96 22.61 8.17 7.10
N GLU A 97 23.73 8.23 7.82
CA GLU A 97 25.06 8.17 7.22
C GLU A 97 25.31 6.85 6.47
N LEU A 98 24.87 5.73 7.06
CA LEU A 98 24.93 4.43 6.41
C LEU A 98 24.08 4.40 5.13
N ALA A 99 22.88 4.98 5.16
CA ALA A 99 22.00 5.03 4.00
C ALA A 99 22.62 5.87 2.87
N VAL A 100 23.24 7.02 3.19
CA VAL A 100 23.96 7.85 2.21
C VAL A 100 25.11 7.05 1.57
N ARG A 101 25.95 6.39 2.39
CA ARG A 101 27.04 5.54 1.87
C ARG A 101 26.51 4.37 1.03
N GLY A 102 25.44 3.71 1.50
CA GLY A 102 24.80 2.59 0.82
C GLY A 102 24.16 2.97 -0.52
N CYS A 103 23.77 4.24 -0.69
CA CYS A 103 23.32 4.77 -1.97
C CYS A 103 24.45 5.21 -2.89
N GLY A 104 25.71 5.19 -2.47
CA GLY A 104 26.85 5.67 -3.27
C GLY A 104 27.23 7.14 -3.03
N GLY A 105 26.73 7.76 -1.96
CA GLY A 105 27.07 9.13 -1.57
C GLY A 105 25.98 10.17 -1.84
N PRO A 106 26.19 11.42 -1.40
CA PRO A 106 25.17 12.47 -1.45
C PRO A 106 24.73 12.84 -2.87
N GLU A 107 25.64 12.82 -3.85
CA GLU A 107 25.31 13.12 -5.26
C GLU A 107 24.36 12.08 -5.85
N GLN A 108 24.58 10.80 -5.56
CA GLN A 108 23.70 9.73 -6.04
C GLN A 108 22.32 9.80 -5.36
N VAL A 109 22.26 10.20 -4.08
CA VAL A 109 20.99 10.47 -3.39
C VAL A 109 20.26 11.65 -4.03
N ALA A 110 20.96 12.74 -4.35
CA ALA A 110 20.38 13.89 -5.02
C ALA A 110 19.84 13.53 -6.42
N ALA A 111 20.55 12.69 -7.18
CA ALA A 111 20.06 12.19 -8.47
C ALA A 111 18.79 11.33 -8.33
N LEU A 112 18.72 10.48 -7.30
CA LEU A 112 17.52 9.70 -7.00
C LEU A 112 16.35 10.61 -6.59
N ALA A 113 16.60 11.63 -5.78
CA ALA A 113 15.60 12.62 -5.37
C ALA A 113 15.09 13.45 -6.56
N ALA A 114 15.99 13.88 -7.45
CA ALA A 114 15.63 14.59 -8.67
C ALA A 114 14.76 13.73 -9.60
N ARG A 115 15.10 12.45 -9.77
CA ARG A 115 14.27 11.48 -10.51
C ARG A 115 12.90 11.32 -9.88
N ALA A 116 12.83 11.14 -8.56
CA ALA A 116 11.55 11.04 -7.84
C ALA A 116 10.70 12.31 -8.01
N GLY A 117 11.33 13.50 -8.00
CA GLY A 117 10.69 14.77 -8.29
C GLY A 117 10.12 14.83 -9.72
N ALA A 118 10.90 14.42 -10.72
CA ALA A 118 10.46 14.37 -12.12
C ALA A 118 9.31 13.36 -12.34
N GLU A 119 9.32 12.22 -11.64
CA GLU A 119 8.22 11.24 -11.63
C GLU A 119 6.98 11.78 -10.89
N GLY A 120 7.17 12.76 -10.00
CA GLY A 120 6.16 13.23 -9.06
C GLY A 120 5.79 12.17 -8.00
N VAL A 121 6.67 11.20 -7.75
CA VAL A 121 6.45 10.07 -6.83
C VAL A 121 7.55 10.05 -5.76
N PRO A 122 7.21 10.21 -4.47
CA PRO A 122 8.19 10.20 -3.39
C PRO A 122 9.06 8.94 -3.35
N LEU A 123 10.31 9.08 -2.91
CA LEU A 123 11.25 7.96 -2.78
C LEU A 123 10.76 6.88 -1.79
N TRP A 124 9.99 7.27 -0.78
CA TRP A 124 9.52 6.34 0.24
C TRP A 124 8.47 5.34 -0.29
N MET A 125 7.75 5.68 -1.36
CA MET A 125 6.77 4.80 -1.98
C MET A 125 7.44 3.70 -2.80
N ALA A 126 6.98 2.46 -2.61
CA ALA A 126 7.45 1.33 -3.39
C ALA A 126 7.10 1.48 -4.87
N ARG A 127 8.10 1.28 -5.73
CA ARG A 127 7.95 1.21 -7.19
C ARG A 127 7.94 -0.26 -7.60
N ARG A 128 6.90 -0.70 -8.30
CA ARG A 128 6.83 -2.04 -8.91
C ARG A 128 6.78 -1.87 -10.41
N THR A 129 7.65 -2.59 -11.11
CA THR A 129 7.80 -2.45 -12.56
C THR A 129 7.47 -3.77 -13.24
N VAL A 130 6.76 -3.69 -14.37
CA VAL A 130 6.40 -4.83 -15.21
C VAL A 130 6.60 -4.49 -16.68
N PRO A 131 6.85 -5.48 -17.56
CA PRO A 131 6.90 -5.24 -18.99
C PRO A 131 5.57 -4.69 -19.53
N GLY A 132 5.66 -3.72 -20.44
CA GLY A 132 4.55 -3.17 -21.22
C GLY A 132 4.90 -3.15 -22.71
N PRO A 133 3.91 -2.85 -23.58
CA PRO A 133 4.08 -2.91 -25.03
C PRO A 133 5.11 -1.91 -25.59
N ALA A 134 5.29 -0.75 -24.96
CA ALA A 134 6.27 0.27 -25.38
C ALA A 134 7.46 0.43 -24.40
N GLY A 135 7.52 -0.38 -23.35
CA GLY A 135 8.52 -0.22 -22.28
C GLY A 135 7.99 -0.64 -20.91
N PRO A 136 8.81 -0.52 -19.86
CA PRO A 136 8.41 -0.87 -18.51
C PRO A 136 7.30 0.06 -17.98
N VAL A 137 6.20 -0.52 -17.51
CA VAL A 137 5.16 0.19 -16.75
C VAL A 137 5.52 0.14 -15.27
N THR A 138 5.58 1.30 -14.62
CA THR A 138 5.88 1.42 -13.19
C THR A 138 4.62 1.83 -12.43
N VAL A 139 4.42 1.19 -11.28
CA VAL A 139 3.27 1.41 -10.39
C VAL A 139 3.77 1.73 -8.98
N ALA A 140 3.30 2.84 -8.42
CA ALA A 140 3.43 3.19 -7.02
C ALA A 140 2.03 3.34 -6.38
N VAL A 141 1.83 2.72 -5.21
CA VAL A 141 0.54 2.72 -4.52
C VAL A 141 0.72 2.89 -3.03
N ASP A 142 -0.02 3.82 -2.44
CA ASP A 142 -0.30 3.84 -1.01
C ASP A 142 -1.81 3.83 -0.80
N ARG A 143 -2.32 2.70 -0.29
CA ARG A 143 -3.77 2.52 -0.10
C ARG A 143 -4.31 3.27 1.08
N ARG A 144 -3.45 3.61 2.04
CA ARG A 144 -3.85 4.37 3.22
C ARG A 144 -4.00 5.83 2.82
N LEU A 145 -3.14 6.41 1.97
CA LEU A 145 -3.26 7.78 1.44
C LEU A 145 -4.19 7.90 0.23
N VAL A 146 -4.75 6.79 -0.25
CA VAL A 146 -5.55 6.76 -1.49
C VAL A 146 -4.76 7.37 -2.66
N ARG A 147 -3.53 6.91 -2.80
CA ARG A 147 -2.57 7.42 -3.79
C ARG A 147 -2.15 6.30 -4.73
N VAL A 148 -2.37 6.50 -6.02
CA VAL A 148 -1.90 5.62 -7.07
C VAL A 148 -1.23 6.46 -8.14
N ASP A 149 -0.04 6.06 -8.55
CA ASP A 149 0.70 6.64 -9.66
C ASP A 149 1.12 5.49 -10.58
N VAL A 150 0.74 5.55 -11.85
CA VAL A 150 1.16 4.60 -12.88
C VAL A 150 1.67 5.35 -14.09
N TRP A 151 2.84 4.97 -14.57
CA TRP A 151 3.47 5.63 -15.72
C TRP A 151 4.38 4.68 -16.47
N ASP A 152 4.67 5.04 -17.71
CA ASP A 152 5.77 4.49 -18.50
C ASP A 152 6.59 5.65 -19.11
N PRO A 153 7.71 5.38 -19.81
CA PRO A 153 8.53 6.44 -20.39
C PRO A 153 7.90 7.24 -21.54
N HIS A 154 6.78 6.79 -22.11
CA HIS A 154 6.25 7.29 -23.39
C HIS A 154 4.81 7.81 -23.32
N THR A 155 4.16 7.71 -22.16
CA THR A 155 2.78 8.11 -21.97
C THR A 155 2.60 9.02 -20.75
N PRO A 156 1.54 9.84 -20.72
CA PRO A 156 1.21 10.63 -19.54
C PRO A 156 0.99 9.73 -18.33
N ALA A 157 1.53 10.13 -17.17
CA ALA A 157 1.27 9.44 -15.92
C ALA A 157 -0.23 9.49 -15.58
N VAL A 158 -0.78 8.38 -15.14
CA VAL A 158 -2.15 8.29 -14.64
C VAL A 158 -2.13 8.24 -13.13
N ARG A 159 -2.85 9.17 -12.50
CA ARG A 159 -2.81 9.38 -11.06
C ARG A 159 -4.21 9.29 -10.46
N ILE A 160 -4.33 8.59 -9.34
CA ILE A 160 -5.54 8.59 -8.51
C ILE A 160 -5.18 9.19 -7.16
N ARG A 161 -6.05 10.08 -6.70
CA ARG A 161 -6.00 10.75 -5.39
C ARG A 161 -7.39 10.76 -4.76
N ALA A 162 -7.49 10.96 -3.46
CA ALA A 162 -8.76 11.30 -2.79
C ALA A 162 -8.57 12.53 -1.90
N PRO A 163 -8.57 13.76 -2.48
CA PRO A 163 -8.27 14.99 -1.74
C PRO A 163 -9.22 15.25 -0.56
N HIS A 164 -10.42 14.69 -0.60
CA HIS A 164 -11.44 14.79 0.45
C HIS A 164 -11.72 13.46 1.17
N GLY A 165 -10.82 12.48 0.99
CA GLY A 165 -10.93 11.13 1.51
C GLY A 165 -11.82 10.22 0.65
N PHE A 166 -11.57 8.91 0.74
CA PHE A 166 -12.34 7.88 0.03
C PHE A 166 -13.52 7.40 0.88
N ARG A 167 -14.72 7.40 0.29
CA ARG A 167 -15.97 7.02 0.96
C ARG A 167 -16.71 5.97 0.12
N PRO A 168 -16.51 4.65 0.37
CA PRO A 168 -17.08 3.61 -0.48
C PRO A 168 -18.62 3.62 -0.53
N ASP A 169 -19.26 4.08 0.55
CA ASP A 169 -20.72 4.10 0.71
C ASP A 169 -21.34 5.47 0.34
N ALA A 170 -20.55 6.43 -0.14
CA ALA A 170 -21.08 7.72 -0.59
C ALA A 170 -22.01 7.54 -1.80
N ALA A 171 -22.99 8.43 -1.96
CA ALA A 171 -23.88 8.41 -3.12
C ALA A 171 -23.15 8.79 -4.41
N ASP A 172 -22.10 9.62 -4.30
CA ASP A 172 -21.32 10.10 -5.43
C ASP A 172 -20.74 8.95 -6.26
N PRO A 173 -20.74 9.02 -7.59
CA PRO A 173 -20.30 7.93 -8.46
C PRO A 173 -18.79 7.64 -8.33
N ASP A 174 -17.98 8.65 -8.04
CA ASP A 174 -16.52 8.57 -7.93
C ASP A 174 -16.03 8.14 -6.53
N LYS A 175 -16.92 8.14 -5.52
CA LYS A 175 -16.61 7.84 -4.12
C LYS A 175 -15.53 8.75 -3.52
N GLY A 176 -15.39 9.97 -4.03
CA GLY A 176 -14.36 10.95 -3.63
C GLY A 176 -12.98 10.74 -4.27
N LEU A 177 -12.88 9.87 -5.29
CA LEU A 177 -11.66 9.64 -6.04
C LEU A 177 -11.55 10.63 -7.21
N CYS A 178 -10.40 11.28 -7.32
CA CYS A 178 -10.04 12.11 -8.47
C CYS A 178 -9.01 11.36 -9.32
N VAL A 179 -9.21 11.34 -10.64
CA VAL A 179 -8.29 10.72 -11.59
C VAL A 179 -7.76 11.76 -12.57
N THR A 180 -6.44 11.75 -12.80
CA THR A 180 -5.81 12.57 -13.85
C THR A 180 -5.00 11.69 -14.80
N VAL A 181 -4.97 12.07 -16.07
CA VAL A 181 -4.15 11.48 -17.13
C VAL A 181 -3.26 12.60 -17.67
N GLY A 182 -2.00 12.62 -17.23
CA GLY A 182 -1.18 13.83 -17.30
C GLY A 182 -1.87 14.97 -16.55
N GLU A 183 -2.09 16.08 -17.26
CA GLU A 183 -2.78 17.26 -16.73
C GLU A 183 -4.31 17.22 -16.90
N ALA A 184 -4.85 16.25 -17.64
CA ALA A 184 -6.28 16.15 -17.90
C ALA A 184 -7.00 15.42 -16.77
N THR A 185 -8.02 16.05 -16.17
CA THR A 185 -8.94 15.37 -15.25
C THR A 185 -9.84 14.41 -16.02
N ALA A 186 -9.95 13.18 -15.53
CA ALA A 186 -10.88 12.18 -16.05
C ALA A 186 -12.05 12.03 -15.09
N GLU A 187 -13.24 11.84 -15.65
CA GLU A 187 -14.41 11.47 -14.86
C GLU A 187 -14.33 9.98 -14.51
N LEU A 188 -14.77 9.63 -13.30
CA LEU A 188 -14.75 8.28 -12.78
C LEU A 188 -16.14 7.89 -12.25
N GLU A 189 -16.63 6.72 -12.65
CA GLU A 189 -17.88 6.14 -12.14
C GLU A 189 -17.66 4.70 -11.69
N LEU A 190 -17.98 4.41 -10.43
CA LEU A 190 -17.99 3.08 -9.86
C LEU A 190 -19.42 2.60 -9.72
N ARG A 191 -19.78 1.58 -10.51
CA ARG A 191 -21.11 0.99 -10.48
C ARG A 191 -21.04 -0.42 -9.90
N LYS A 192 -21.53 -0.59 -8.67
CA LYS A 192 -21.71 -1.90 -8.04
C LYS A 192 -23.18 -2.31 -8.08
N GLU A 193 -23.45 -3.48 -8.63
CA GLU A 193 -24.80 -4.02 -8.83
C GLU A 193 -24.93 -5.38 -8.14
N ARG A 194 -26.12 -5.71 -7.62
CA ARG A 194 -26.42 -7.05 -7.06
C ARG A 194 -26.10 -8.15 -8.07
N ARG A 195 -26.49 -7.94 -9.32
CA ARG A 195 -26.07 -8.78 -10.44
C ARG A 195 -24.63 -8.40 -10.83
N LYS A 196 -23.65 -9.15 -10.34
CA LYS A 196 -22.20 -8.95 -10.54
C LYS A 196 -21.80 -8.71 -12.01
N SER A 197 -22.49 -9.32 -12.98
CA SER A 197 -22.22 -9.11 -14.43
C SER A 197 -22.57 -7.71 -14.95
N LYS A 198 -23.38 -6.95 -14.20
CA LYS A 198 -23.74 -5.55 -14.51
C LYS A 198 -22.86 -4.52 -13.79
N SER A 199 -21.98 -4.97 -12.88
CA SER A 199 -21.05 -4.06 -12.20
C SER A 199 -19.94 -3.64 -13.15
N SER A 200 -19.53 -2.37 -13.07
CA SER A 200 -18.49 -1.80 -13.91
C SER A 200 -17.74 -0.69 -13.19
N VAL A 201 -16.53 -0.41 -13.66
CA VAL A 201 -15.83 0.84 -13.34
C VAL A 201 -15.55 1.52 -14.66
N GLU A 202 -15.86 2.80 -14.74
CA GLU A 202 -15.72 3.60 -15.95
C GLU A 202 -14.84 4.80 -15.67
N LEU A 203 -13.92 5.06 -16.60
CA LEU A 203 -13.12 6.27 -16.63
C LEU A 203 -13.29 6.93 -18.00
N ARG A 204 -13.63 8.22 -17.99
CA ARG A 204 -13.95 8.98 -19.21
C ARG A 204 -13.09 10.23 -19.32
N LEU A 205 -12.34 10.31 -20.42
CA LEU A 205 -11.78 11.55 -20.95
C LEU A 205 -12.72 12.10 -22.03
N PRO A 206 -12.57 13.37 -22.45
CA PRO A 206 -13.43 13.96 -23.48
C PRO A 206 -13.53 13.15 -24.78
N THR A 207 -12.46 12.43 -25.17
CA THR A 207 -12.36 11.71 -26.44
C THR A 207 -12.28 10.20 -26.30
N THR A 208 -12.21 9.66 -25.08
CA THR A 208 -11.90 8.23 -24.88
C THR A 208 -12.49 7.74 -23.58
N ARG A 209 -13.05 6.53 -23.62
CA ARG A 209 -13.68 5.90 -22.46
C ARG A 209 -13.09 4.53 -22.21
N TRP A 210 -12.65 4.29 -20.98
CA TRP A 210 -12.25 2.97 -20.51
C TRP A 210 -13.30 2.40 -19.57
N VAL A 211 -13.69 1.14 -19.78
CA VAL A 211 -14.66 0.43 -18.95
C VAL A 211 -14.09 -0.90 -18.51
N LEU A 212 -14.03 -1.12 -17.20
CA LEU A 212 -13.72 -2.42 -16.62
C LEU A 212 -15.03 -3.19 -16.40
N ARG A 213 -15.17 -4.33 -17.07
CA ARG A 213 -16.32 -5.24 -16.91
C ARG A 213 -15.86 -6.60 -16.41
N ARG A 214 -16.72 -7.26 -15.65
CA ARG A 214 -16.49 -8.63 -15.19
C ARG A 214 -16.45 -9.59 -16.39
N GLU A 215 -15.41 -10.42 -16.46
CA GLU A 215 -15.33 -11.56 -17.38
C GLU A 215 -15.81 -12.82 -16.68
N ASN A 216 -15.24 -13.12 -15.51
CA ASN A 216 -15.62 -14.24 -14.65
C ASN A 216 -15.35 -13.90 -13.18
N ALA A 217 -15.37 -14.89 -12.29
CA ALA A 217 -15.25 -14.66 -10.86
C ALA A 217 -13.91 -14.06 -10.43
N THR A 218 -12.86 -14.31 -11.19
CA THR A 218 -11.47 -13.94 -10.86
C THR A 218 -10.83 -12.99 -11.87
N SER A 219 -11.53 -12.61 -12.95
CA SER A 219 -10.98 -11.75 -13.99
C SER A 219 -11.97 -10.72 -14.53
N SER A 220 -11.42 -9.66 -15.10
CA SER A 220 -12.16 -8.55 -15.69
C SER A 220 -11.49 -8.10 -16.97
N ARG A 221 -12.30 -7.67 -17.94
CA ARG A 221 -11.80 -7.10 -19.19
C ARG A 221 -11.89 -5.60 -19.13
N LEU A 222 -10.79 -4.95 -19.50
CA LEU A 222 -10.76 -3.53 -19.79
C LEU A 222 -11.11 -3.35 -21.26
N LEU A 223 -12.09 -2.49 -21.50
CA LEU A 223 -12.49 -2.07 -22.83
C LEU A 223 -12.14 -0.59 -23.00
N ARG A 224 -11.66 -0.20 -24.19
CA ARG A 224 -11.57 1.18 -24.64
C ARG A 224 -12.57 1.37 -25.77
N ASP A 225 -13.54 2.25 -25.60
CA ASP A 225 -14.58 2.50 -26.60
C ASP A 225 -15.22 1.20 -27.14
N GLU A 226 -15.58 0.29 -26.22
CA GLU A 226 -16.11 -1.07 -26.45
C GLU A 226 -15.14 -2.09 -27.09
N ARG A 227 -13.93 -1.69 -27.49
CA ARG A 227 -12.87 -2.61 -27.92
C ARG A 227 -12.12 -3.17 -26.72
N ARG A 228 -11.83 -4.47 -26.71
CA ARG A 228 -11.02 -5.10 -25.65
C ARG A 228 -9.56 -4.65 -25.75
N VAL A 229 -8.99 -4.23 -24.63
CA VAL A 229 -7.59 -3.76 -24.58
C VAL A 229 -6.74 -4.51 -23.56
N ALA A 230 -7.35 -5.10 -22.53
CA ALA A 230 -6.63 -5.96 -21.59
C ALA A 230 -7.56 -6.93 -20.84
N LEU A 231 -7.01 -8.06 -20.42
CA LEU A 231 -7.61 -8.98 -19.44
C LEU A 231 -6.82 -8.89 -18.13
N LEU A 232 -7.49 -8.47 -17.07
CA LEU A 232 -6.93 -8.32 -15.73
C LEU A 232 -7.37 -9.51 -14.87
N THR A 233 -6.44 -10.14 -14.17
CA THR A 233 -6.72 -11.33 -13.36
C THR A 233 -6.33 -11.08 -11.90
N ARG A 234 -7.20 -11.53 -10.98
CA ARG A 234 -6.90 -11.51 -9.55
C ARG A 234 -5.67 -12.40 -9.30
N PRO A 235 -4.61 -11.90 -8.62
CA PRO A 235 -3.49 -12.74 -8.28
C PRO A 235 -3.94 -13.87 -7.33
N PRO A 236 -3.29 -15.04 -7.39
CA PRO A 236 -3.60 -16.14 -6.48
C PRO A 236 -3.36 -15.70 -5.02
N ARG A 237 -4.05 -16.34 -4.07
CA ARG A 237 -3.92 -16.03 -2.63
C ARG A 237 -2.47 -16.08 -2.11
N ARG A 238 -1.61 -16.89 -2.75
CA ARG A 238 -0.18 -17.01 -2.48
C ARG A 238 0.57 -16.95 -3.81
N PRO A 239 0.88 -15.76 -4.33
CA PRO A 239 1.60 -15.66 -5.59
C PRO A 239 3.05 -16.12 -5.41
N ALA A 240 3.56 -16.83 -6.42
CA ALA A 240 4.99 -17.10 -6.52
C ALA A 240 5.73 -15.75 -6.60
N ARG A 241 6.83 -15.64 -5.88
CA ARG A 241 7.62 -14.41 -5.80
C ARG A 241 8.94 -14.62 -6.50
N GLU A 242 9.44 -13.55 -7.11
CA GLU A 242 10.79 -13.54 -7.65
C GLU A 242 11.79 -13.62 -6.50
N PRO A 243 12.76 -14.55 -6.56
CA PRO A 243 13.83 -14.63 -5.55
C PRO A 243 14.51 -13.29 -5.33
N GLY A 244 14.76 -12.93 -4.07
CA GLY A 244 15.41 -11.67 -3.72
C GLY A 244 14.50 -10.44 -3.70
N THR A 245 13.20 -10.59 -3.99
CA THR A 245 12.23 -9.48 -3.91
C THR A 245 11.39 -9.58 -2.64
N VAL A 246 11.23 -8.46 -1.92
CA VAL A 246 10.29 -8.36 -0.79
C VAL A 246 8.89 -7.90 -1.22
N LEU A 247 8.77 -7.33 -2.42
CA LEU A 247 7.53 -6.77 -2.95
C LEU A 247 6.59 -7.89 -3.44
N ALA A 248 5.30 -7.71 -3.17
CA ALA A 248 4.25 -8.52 -3.76
C ALA A 248 4.11 -8.20 -5.27
N PRO A 249 3.93 -9.22 -6.12
CA PRO A 249 3.78 -9.01 -7.55
C PRO A 249 2.51 -8.21 -7.87
N LEU A 250 2.53 -7.53 -9.02
CA LEU A 250 1.33 -6.91 -9.57
C LEU A 250 0.33 -7.98 -10.03
N ALA A 251 -0.93 -7.59 -10.13
CA ALA A 251 -1.96 -8.45 -10.70
C ALA A 251 -1.60 -8.78 -12.16
N PRO A 252 -1.77 -10.05 -12.61
CA PRO A 252 -1.50 -10.40 -14.00
C PRO A 252 -2.40 -9.61 -14.96
N VAL A 253 -1.77 -8.98 -15.95
CA VAL A 253 -2.43 -8.26 -17.05
C VAL A 253 -1.98 -8.88 -18.37
N ARG A 254 -2.94 -9.33 -19.18
CA ARG A 254 -2.70 -9.72 -20.57
C ARG A 254 -3.12 -8.57 -21.46
N TYR A 255 -2.17 -7.93 -22.13
CA TYR A 255 -2.44 -6.85 -23.08
C TYR A 255 -3.06 -7.41 -24.36
N GLU A 256 -4.11 -6.75 -24.84
CA GLU A 256 -4.81 -7.04 -26.11
C GLU A 256 -4.75 -5.83 -27.07
N SER A 257 -4.15 -4.72 -26.62
CA SER A 257 -3.85 -3.51 -27.38
C SER A 257 -2.33 -3.26 -27.36
N PRO A 258 -1.73 -2.78 -28.46
CA PRO A 258 -0.34 -2.33 -28.47
C PRO A 258 -0.17 -0.90 -27.96
N ASP A 259 -1.27 -0.16 -27.69
CA ASP A 259 -1.21 1.21 -27.21
C ASP A 259 -0.65 1.24 -25.77
N PRO A 260 0.46 1.95 -25.51
CA PRO A 260 1.02 2.03 -24.17
C PRO A 260 0.10 2.71 -23.15
N LEU A 261 -0.78 3.63 -23.55
CA LEU A 261 -1.74 4.22 -22.62
C LEU A 261 -2.74 3.17 -22.14
N ASP A 262 -3.16 2.25 -22.99
CA ASP A 262 -4.05 1.14 -22.58
C ASP A 262 -3.35 0.22 -21.56
N ALA A 263 -2.04 0.02 -21.69
CA ALA A 263 -1.26 -0.75 -20.73
C ALA A 263 -1.14 -0.04 -19.36
N VAL A 264 -0.86 1.26 -19.35
CA VAL A 264 -0.87 2.09 -18.14
C VAL A 264 -2.25 2.05 -17.48
N MET A 265 -3.31 2.27 -18.24
CA MET A 265 -4.70 2.20 -17.75
C MET A 265 -5.02 0.81 -17.19
N ALA A 266 -4.61 -0.28 -17.84
CA ALA A 266 -4.82 -1.62 -17.30
C ALA A 266 -4.20 -1.81 -15.92
N HIS A 267 -2.99 -1.28 -15.67
CA HIS A 267 -2.38 -1.32 -14.35
C HIS A 267 -3.05 -0.40 -13.34
N VAL A 268 -3.50 0.79 -13.74
CA VAL A 268 -4.32 1.69 -12.89
C VAL A 268 -5.57 0.96 -12.42
N PHE A 269 -6.32 0.34 -13.34
CA PHE A 269 -7.51 -0.41 -12.99
C PHE A 269 -7.19 -1.61 -12.10
N ALA A 270 -6.13 -2.36 -12.40
CA ALA A 270 -5.75 -3.57 -11.68
C ALA A 270 -5.33 -3.33 -10.23
N VAL A 271 -4.66 -2.21 -9.95
CA VAL A 271 -4.17 -1.89 -8.59
C VAL A 271 -5.19 -1.14 -7.75
N THR A 272 -6.13 -0.45 -8.39
CA THR A 272 -7.09 0.46 -7.73
C THR A 272 -8.44 -0.21 -7.49
N PHE A 273 -8.96 -0.96 -8.47
CA PHE A 273 -10.34 -1.45 -8.44
C PHE A 273 -10.42 -2.97 -8.24
N GLY A 274 -11.58 -3.42 -7.79
CA GLY A 274 -11.88 -4.84 -7.67
C GLY A 274 -11.91 -5.53 -9.04
N ILE A 275 -11.40 -6.77 -9.09
CA ILE A 275 -11.41 -7.64 -10.27
C ILE A 275 -12.34 -8.83 -10.04
N GLY A 276 -13.14 -9.16 -11.05
CA GLY A 276 -14.02 -10.31 -11.11
C GLY A 276 -15.32 -10.05 -10.37
N ASP A 277 -15.63 -10.86 -9.37
CA ASP A 277 -16.85 -10.69 -8.56
C ASP A 277 -16.87 -9.37 -7.76
N THR A 278 -15.72 -8.74 -7.58
CA THR A 278 -15.56 -7.45 -6.89
C THR A 278 -15.49 -6.27 -7.85
N THR A 279 -15.66 -6.45 -9.16
CA THR A 279 -15.75 -5.31 -10.10
C THR A 279 -16.83 -4.33 -9.65
N GLY A 280 -16.58 -3.03 -9.84
CA GLY A 280 -17.43 -1.93 -9.37
C GLY A 280 -17.06 -1.36 -8.00
N THR A 281 -15.99 -1.87 -7.36
CA THR A 281 -15.49 -1.34 -6.07
C THR A 281 -14.06 -0.82 -6.20
N ALA A 282 -13.64 0.08 -5.30
CA ALA A 282 -12.23 0.45 -5.12
C ALA A 282 -11.60 -0.29 -3.93
N ARG A 283 -10.29 -0.48 -3.99
CA ARG A 283 -9.48 -1.28 -3.05
C ARG A 283 -8.74 -0.39 -2.04
N PHE A 284 -9.32 0.75 -1.69
CA PHE A 284 -8.78 1.66 -0.70
C PHE A 284 -9.44 1.45 0.66
N ARG A 285 -8.75 1.91 1.71
CA ARG A 285 -9.36 1.92 3.05
C ARG A 285 -10.26 3.14 3.19
N PRO A 286 -11.46 3.00 3.76
CA PRO A 286 -12.22 4.14 4.23
C PRO A 286 -11.37 4.84 5.28
N ALA A 287 -10.96 6.07 4.99
CA ALA A 287 -10.19 6.87 5.93
C ALA A 287 -10.61 8.33 5.76
N PRO A 288 -11.06 8.98 6.84
CA PRO A 288 -11.24 10.42 6.84
C PRO A 288 -9.83 11.02 6.94
N TYR A 289 -9.18 11.27 5.80
CA TYR A 289 -8.14 12.29 5.84
C TYR A 289 -8.84 13.62 6.08
N PRO A 290 -8.31 14.46 6.98
CA PRO A 290 -8.73 15.86 7.02
C PRO A 290 -8.62 16.38 5.59
N ALA A 291 -9.67 17.04 5.09
CA ALA A 291 -9.60 17.70 3.80
C ALA A 291 -8.33 18.56 3.80
N ASN A 292 -7.34 18.22 2.97
CA ASN A 292 -6.23 19.13 2.78
C ASN A 292 -6.84 20.28 1.97
N THR A 293 -7.18 21.38 2.65
CA THR A 293 -7.92 22.52 2.08
C THR A 293 -7.16 23.21 0.94
N SER A 294 -5.92 22.80 0.67
CA SER A 294 -5.04 23.32 -0.37
C SER A 294 -4.98 22.47 -1.65
N GLY A 295 -5.72 21.37 -1.76
CA GLY A 295 -5.67 20.52 -2.98
C GLY A 295 -4.30 19.89 -3.25
N GLY A 296 -3.41 19.88 -2.25
CA GLY A 296 -2.07 19.31 -2.36
C GLY A 296 -2.03 17.79 -2.31
N GLU A 297 -0.83 17.22 -2.53
CA GLU A 297 -0.58 15.77 -2.43
C GLU A 297 -1.02 15.22 -1.06
N PRO A 298 -1.71 14.06 -1.01
CA PRO A 298 -2.10 13.44 0.25
C PRO A 298 -0.87 13.11 1.10
N LEU A 299 -0.82 13.64 2.32
CA LEU A 299 0.20 13.38 3.31
C LEU A 299 -0.45 12.90 4.61
N ALA A 300 0.24 12.00 5.30
CA ALA A 300 -0.20 11.58 6.62
C ALA A 300 -0.07 12.73 7.63
N PRO A 301 -0.94 12.82 8.66
CA PRO A 301 -0.78 13.79 9.73
C PRO A 301 0.49 13.51 10.55
N ASP A 302 1.10 14.54 11.14
CA ASP A 302 2.32 14.38 11.97
C ASP A 302 2.15 13.39 13.13
N THR A 303 0.92 13.19 13.62
CA THR A 303 0.59 12.17 14.63
C THR A 303 0.90 10.73 14.20
N ASP A 304 1.02 10.47 12.89
CA ASP A 304 1.38 9.17 12.33
C ASP A 304 2.89 8.97 12.18
N TRP A 305 3.72 10.01 12.37
CA TRP A 305 5.17 9.93 12.13
C TRP A 305 5.83 8.75 12.86
N GLY A 306 5.54 8.61 14.17
CA GLY A 306 6.08 7.54 15.02
C GLY A 306 5.25 6.26 15.04
N ARG A 307 4.16 6.17 14.27
CA ARG A 307 3.26 5.00 14.25
C ARG A 307 3.65 4.04 13.12
N PRO A 308 3.35 2.73 13.26
CA PRO A 308 3.46 1.82 12.13
C PRO A 308 2.62 2.30 10.93
N TRP A 309 3.22 2.22 9.76
CA TRP A 309 2.58 2.53 8.48
C TRP A 309 2.72 1.34 7.55
N PHE A 310 1.70 0.49 7.48
CA PHE A 310 1.74 -0.72 6.67
C PHE A 310 1.30 -0.45 5.23
N SER A 311 2.19 -0.74 4.28
CA SER A 311 1.88 -0.64 2.85
C SER A 311 0.98 -1.79 2.35
N ASN A 312 1.03 -2.94 3.03
CA ASN A 312 0.50 -4.23 2.58
C ASN A 312 1.02 -4.63 1.18
N LEU A 313 2.27 -4.23 0.86
CA LEU A 313 2.95 -4.57 -0.39
C LEU A 313 4.05 -5.61 -0.20
N GLY A 314 4.24 -6.13 1.02
CA GLY A 314 5.28 -7.11 1.31
C GLY A 314 4.77 -8.49 1.71
N SER A 315 5.67 -9.35 2.14
CA SER A 315 5.41 -10.78 2.31
C SER A 315 5.12 -11.24 3.74
N GLY A 316 5.57 -10.48 4.73
CA GLY A 316 5.51 -10.85 6.14
C GLY A 316 4.67 -9.88 6.98
N GLY A 317 4.49 -10.20 8.26
CA GLY A 317 3.73 -9.38 9.21
C GLY A 317 4.31 -7.99 9.49
N ASP A 318 5.42 -7.65 8.85
CA ASP A 318 6.10 -6.36 9.03
C ASP A 318 5.77 -5.39 7.92
N ASP A 319 5.24 -5.88 6.81
CA ASP A 319 4.69 -5.05 5.74
C ASP A 319 3.17 -5.06 5.74
N ASN A 320 2.58 -6.04 6.43
CA ASN A 320 1.16 -6.29 6.43
C ASN A 320 0.58 -6.11 7.83
N GLU A 321 -0.48 -5.33 7.90
CA GLU A 321 -1.25 -5.19 9.13
C GLU A 321 -2.05 -6.48 9.40
N ARG A 322 -2.34 -6.79 10.67
CA ARG A 322 -3.16 -7.98 10.98
C ARG A 322 -4.57 -7.81 10.36
N GLY A 323 -4.97 -8.76 9.51
CA GLY A 323 -6.22 -8.67 8.73
C GLY A 323 -6.16 -7.71 7.53
N GLY A 324 -5.06 -6.98 7.36
CA GLY A 324 -4.81 -6.11 6.21
C GLY A 324 -4.20 -6.91 5.05
N GLY A 325 -5.04 -7.36 4.12
CA GLY A 325 -4.55 -7.81 2.82
C GLY A 325 -4.20 -6.62 1.93
N ASP A 326 -3.56 -6.88 0.79
CA ASP A 326 -3.35 -5.89 -0.27
C ASP A 326 -4.67 -5.48 -0.97
N GLY A 327 -5.82 -5.62 -0.31
CA GLY A 327 -7.14 -5.33 -0.87
C GLY A 327 -7.67 -6.42 -1.81
N TRP A 328 -7.03 -7.60 -1.91
CA TRP A 328 -7.65 -8.76 -2.56
C TRP A 328 -8.59 -9.57 -1.66
N GLY A 329 -8.40 -9.48 -0.33
CA GLY A 329 -9.24 -10.12 0.69
C GLY A 329 -9.22 -11.65 0.64
N ALA A 330 -9.15 -12.29 1.80
CA ALA A 330 -9.73 -13.62 1.94
C ALA A 330 -11.25 -13.41 1.89
N ASP A 331 -11.87 -13.94 0.84
CA ASP A 331 -13.30 -14.15 0.72
C ASP A 331 -14.09 -12.92 0.23
N GLY A 332 -14.69 -13.09 -0.95
CA GLY A 332 -15.94 -12.42 -1.25
C GLY A 332 -16.97 -12.95 -0.28
N GLY A 333 -17.06 -12.33 0.89
CA GLY A 333 -18.20 -12.50 1.78
C GLY A 333 -19.40 -11.83 1.12
N ASP A 334 -20.45 -12.60 0.92
CA ASP A 334 -21.74 -12.12 0.48
C ASP A 334 -22.17 -10.92 1.33
N GLY A 335 -22.31 -9.76 0.68
CA GLY A 335 -23.15 -8.69 1.21
C GLY A 335 -24.57 -9.24 1.21
N GLY A 336 -25.00 -9.77 2.36
CA GLY A 336 -26.35 -10.25 2.56
C GLY A 336 -27.34 -9.14 2.33
N ASP A 337 -28.14 -9.28 1.27
CA ASP A 337 -29.46 -8.68 1.20
C ASP A 337 -30.39 -9.44 2.15
N SER A 338 -31.09 -8.72 3.02
CA SER A 338 -32.53 -8.51 2.90
C SER A 338 -33.06 -7.81 4.14
N GLY A 339 -33.65 -6.63 3.93
CA GLY A 339 -34.62 -6.09 4.87
C GLY A 339 -35.99 -6.75 4.71
N GLY A 340 -36.78 -6.70 5.77
CA GLY A 340 -38.23 -6.49 5.75
C GLY A 340 -39.16 -7.65 5.41
N GLY A 341 -39.92 -8.10 6.41
CA GLY A 341 -41.16 -8.89 6.23
C GLY A 341 -41.67 -9.44 7.57
N GLY A 342 -42.84 -8.97 8.01
CA GLY A 342 -43.43 -9.29 9.32
C GLY A 342 -44.20 -10.61 9.40
N HIS A 343 -44.99 -10.71 10.49
CA HIS A 343 -45.80 -11.83 10.99
C HIS A 343 -44.99 -12.76 11.91
N GLY A 344 -45.37 -13.12 13.14
CA GLY A 344 -46.65 -13.10 13.85
C GLY A 344 -46.78 -14.45 14.57
N GLY A 345 -47.04 -14.46 15.89
CA GLY A 345 -47.24 -15.67 16.73
C GLY A 345 -45.93 -16.26 17.25
N GLY A 346 -45.72 -16.55 18.52
CA GLY A 346 -46.64 -17.13 19.50
C GLY A 346 -46.17 -18.56 19.78
N GLY A 347 -45.79 -18.89 21.01
CA GLY A 347 -45.49 -20.27 21.40
C GLY A 347 -44.48 -20.40 22.53
N ASP A 348 -44.97 -20.33 23.77
CA ASP A 348 -44.41 -21.02 24.93
C ASP A 348 -44.24 -22.51 24.64
N PHE A 349 -43.08 -23.10 25.00
CA PHE A 349 -42.83 -24.46 25.52
C PHE A 349 -41.30 -24.47 25.86
N GLY A 350 -40.76 -24.96 26.98
CA GLY A 350 -41.22 -25.93 27.97
C GLY A 350 -40.17 -27.05 28.09
N GLY A 351 -39.53 -27.18 29.27
CA GLY A 351 -38.77 -28.36 29.73
C GLY A 351 -37.40 -28.60 29.06
N GLY A 352 -36.38 -29.17 29.69
CA GLY A 352 -36.26 -29.88 30.96
C GLY A 352 -34.98 -30.74 30.89
N ASP A 353 -34.24 -30.74 31.99
CA ASP A 353 -33.39 -31.78 32.59
C ASP A 353 -32.49 -32.73 31.78
N GLY A 354 -31.28 -32.91 32.35
CA GLY A 354 -30.37 -34.06 32.16
C GLY A 354 -28.94 -33.58 31.92
N GLY A 355 -27.94 -33.80 32.76
CA GLY A 355 -27.72 -34.85 33.74
C GLY A 355 -26.38 -35.54 33.43
N GLY A 356 -25.50 -35.65 34.43
CA GLY A 356 -24.25 -36.43 34.41
C GLY A 356 -23.01 -35.60 34.09
N GLY A 357 -21.96 -35.52 34.91
CA GLY A 357 -21.54 -36.46 35.95
C GLY A 357 -20.15 -36.97 35.59
N ASP A 358 -19.15 -36.32 36.19
CA ASP A 358 -17.88 -36.84 36.70
C ASP A 358 -16.92 -37.60 35.77
N SER A 359 -15.62 -37.27 35.91
CA SER A 359 -14.47 -38.20 36.04
C SER A 359 -13.17 -37.59 35.53
N GLY A 360 -12.21 -37.40 36.44
CA GLY A 360 -10.87 -37.95 36.24
C GLY A 360 -9.75 -37.01 35.77
N GLY A 361 -9.07 -36.38 36.75
CA GLY A 361 -7.72 -36.79 37.17
C GLY A 361 -6.50 -36.49 36.29
N GLY A 362 -5.46 -35.94 36.93
CA GLY A 362 -4.06 -36.14 36.55
C GLY A 362 -3.23 -34.85 36.54
N ASP A 363 -2.22 -34.83 37.41
CA ASP A 363 -1.28 -33.72 37.69
C ASP A 363 -0.53 -33.12 36.49
#